data_AF-X0WYB3-F1
#
_entry.id   AF-X0WYB3-F1
#
_cell.length_a   1.000
_cell.length_b   1.000
_cell.length_c   1.000
_cell.angle_alpha   90.00
_cell.angle_beta   90.00
_cell.angle_gamma   90.00
#
_symmetry.space_group_name_H-M   'P 1'
#
loop_
_entity.id
_entity.type
_entity.pdbx_description
1 polymer ?
#
loop_
_entity_poly.entity_id
_entity_poly.type
_entity_poly.pdbx_seq_one_letter_code
_entity_poly.pdbx_strand_id
1 'polypeptide(L)'
;MADYTGLVSLPEYESSAVTAFAQHIGDELQWDQFHLTHMLDARLTSLPQQLAGSSVEVLNGEALAAPCMRLPGSWDEHLQQSMSSKSRYDVRRAFRNVERAADFRLTEPSRADLDEHLDALLSVWGAHWGKGNEQATATYRHVFRRSFDDSTLWLRVVWDASEPMAVLAAFVDQGKRILYQHIMAFNRKFNKRSP
;
A
#
# COMPACT_ATOMS: atom_id res chain seq x y z
N MET A 1 9.53 -0.08 -5.72
CA MET A 1 8.44 -0.88 -5.13
C MET A 1 7.24 -0.71 -6.04
N ALA A 2 6.78 -1.80 -6.64
CA ALA A 2 5.68 -1.76 -7.59
C ALA A 2 4.47 -2.42 -6.92
N ASP A 3 3.42 -1.63 -6.65
CA ASP A 3 2.10 -2.16 -6.24
C ASP A 3 1.32 -2.73 -7.43
N TYR A 4 1.92 -2.67 -8.63
CA TYR A 4 1.45 -3.37 -9.80
C TYR A 4 2.06 -4.77 -9.87
N THR A 5 1.23 -5.76 -9.62
CA THR A 5 1.58 -7.18 -9.60
C THR A 5 1.23 -7.87 -10.92
N GLY A 6 1.56 -7.24 -12.07
CA GLY A 6 1.14 -7.73 -13.40
C GLY A 6 2.02 -7.27 -14.56
N LEU A 7 1.54 -7.52 -15.79
CA LEU A 7 2.14 -7.06 -17.05
C LEU A 7 1.50 -5.75 -17.55
N VAL A 8 2.30 -4.69 -17.72
CA VAL A 8 1.78 -3.46 -18.33
C VAL A 8 1.83 -3.61 -19.85
N SER A 9 0.67 -3.60 -20.49
CA SER A 9 0.51 -3.64 -21.94
C SER A 9 -0.77 -2.91 -22.34
N LEU A 10 -0.86 -2.52 -23.62
CA LEU A 10 -2.13 -2.10 -24.19
C LEU A 10 -3.05 -3.32 -24.35
N PRO A 11 -4.38 -3.18 -24.11
CA PRO A 11 -5.32 -4.30 -24.17
C PRO A 11 -5.27 -5.10 -25.48
N GLU A 12 -5.08 -4.44 -26.61
CA GLU A 12 -5.00 -5.07 -27.93
C GLU A 12 -3.74 -5.90 -28.16
N TYR A 13 -2.71 -5.73 -27.32
CA TYR A 13 -1.43 -6.43 -27.43
C TYR A 13 -1.15 -7.40 -26.28
N GLU A 14 -2.11 -7.68 -25.40
CA GLU A 14 -1.87 -8.50 -24.21
C GLU A 14 -1.21 -9.85 -24.53
N SER A 15 -1.78 -10.61 -25.46
CA SER A 15 -1.24 -11.93 -25.82
C SER A 15 0.10 -11.83 -26.53
N SER A 16 0.25 -10.93 -27.50
CA SER A 16 1.52 -10.74 -28.22
C SER A 16 2.63 -10.24 -27.30
N ALA A 17 2.31 -9.40 -26.31
CA ALA A 17 3.27 -8.88 -25.35
C ALA A 17 3.78 -10.00 -24.43
N VAL A 18 2.91 -10.88 -23.92
CA VAL A 18 3.33 -12.04 -23.13
C VAL A 18 4.26 -12.95 -23.94
N THR A 19 3.93 -13.21 -25.21
CA THR A 19 4.76 -14.07 -26.07
C THR A 19 6.10 -13.44 -26.42
N ALA A 20 6.13 -12.18 -26.84
CA ALA A 20 7.38 -11.48 -27.09
C ALA A 20 8.26 -11.41 -25.84
N PHE A 21 7.64 -11.23 -24.66
CA PHE A 21 8.35 -11.22 -23.39
C PHE A 21 8.93 -12.60 -23.04
N ALA A 22 8.19 -13.68 -23.24
CA ALA A 22 8.68 -15.05 -23.05
C ALA A 22 9.85 -15.38 -23.99
N GLN A 23 9.74 -15.00 -25.27
CA GLN A 23 10.81 -15.18 -26.26
C GLN A 23 12.07 -14.42 -25.85
N HIS A 24 11.94 -13.15 -25.47
CA HIS A 24 13.07 -12.36 -25.01
C HIS A 24 13.75 -12.97 -23.78
N ILE A 25 12.97 -13.48 -22.81
CA ILE A 25 13.51 -14.19 -21.64
C ILE A 25 14.26 -15.47 -22.07
N GLY A 26 13.69 -16.28 -22.95
CA GLY A 26 14.29 -17.56 -23.35
C GLY A 26 15.49 -17.44 -24.27
N ASP A 27 15.50 -16.46 -25.16
CA ASP A 27 16.47 -16.35 -26.25
C ASP A 27 17.59 -15.35 -25.96
N GLU A 28 17.26 -14.23 -25.32
CA GLU A 28 18.20 -13.12 -25.13
C GLU A 28 18.73 -13.04 -23.70
N LEU A 29 17.90 -13.37 -22.71
CA LEU A 29 18.31 -13.32 -21.31
C LEU A 29 18.97 -14.63 -20.89
N GLN A 30 20.23 -14.55 -20.48
CA GLN A 30 21.00 -15.70 -19.95
C GLN A 30 20.62 -15.95 -18.48
N TRP A 31 19.33 -16.15 -18.21
CA TRP A 31 18.81 -16.36 -16.86
C TRP A 31 18.69 -17.85 -16.56
N ASP A 32 19.08 -18.24 -15.34
CA ASP A 32 18.83 -19.59 -14.86
C ASP A 32 17.41 -19.73 -14.28
N GLN A 33 16.92 -18.67 -13.62
CA GLN A 33 15.63 -18.67 -12.93
C GLN A 33 14.86 -17.37 -13.16
N PHE A 34 13.55 -17.52 -13.33
CA PHE A 34 12.60 -16.42 -13.44
C PHE A 34 11.50 -16.56 -12.38
N HIS A 35 11.48 -15.63 -11.41
CA HIS A 35 10.62 -15.70 -10.24
C HIS A 35 9.36 -14.85 -10.44
N LEU A 36 8.20 -15.49 -10.52
CA LEU A 36 6.88 -14.87 -10.55
C LEU A 36 6.27 -14.88 -9.15
N THR A 37 6.82 -14.06 -8.26
CA THR A 37 6.37 -13.95 -6.87
C THR A 37 5.40 -12.78 -6.70
N HIS A 38 4.29 -13.00 -6.00
CA HIS A 38 3.24 -11.99 -5.75
C HIS A 38 2.55 -11.45 -7.00
N MET A 39 2.61 -12.18 -8.12
CA MET A 39 1.95 -11.78 -9.37
C MET A 39 0.50 -12.24 -9.39
N LEU A 40 -0.42 -11.29 -9.57
CA LEU A 40 -1.88 -11.51 -9.63
C LEU A 40 -2.39 -11.16 -11.03
N ASP A 41 -1.76 -11.74 -12.04
CA ASP A 41 -2.10 -11.50 -13.43
C ASP A 41 -2.25 -12.81 -14.19
N ALA A 42 -3.49 -13.13 -14.53
CA ALA A 42 -3.84 -14.35 -15.25
C ALA A 42 -3.11 -14.46 -16.60
N ARG A 43 -2.71 -13.34 -17.22
CA ARG A 43 -2.01 -13.33 -18.51
C ARG A 43 -0.63 -14.00 -18.40
N LEU A 44 -0.01 -13.93 -17.22
CA LEU A 44 1.29 -14.52 -16.94
C LEU A 44 1.23 -16.01 -16.59
N THR A 45 0.03 -16.57 -16.38
CA THR A 45 -0.12 -18.02 -16.11
C THR A 45 0.36 -18.90 -17.26
N SER A 46 0.42 -18.35 -18.48
CA SER A 46 0.93 -19.05 -19.66
C SER A 46 2.45 -19.01 -19.79
N LEU A 47 3.16 -18.17 -19.05
CA LEU A 47 4.62 -18.01 -19.18
C LEU A 47 5.41 -19.31 -18.95
N PRO A 48 5.12 -20.13 -17.92
CA PRO A 48 5.84 -21.39 -17.74
C PRO A 48 5.73 -22.32 -18.96
N GLN A 49 4.56 -22.34 -19.63
CA GLN A 49 4.37 -23.15 -20.84
C GLN A 49 5.16 -22.59 -22.02
N GLN A 50 5.20 -21.26 -22.16
CA GLN A 50 5.94 -20.61 -23.24
C GLN A 50 7.46 -20.74 -23.07
N LEU A 51 7.95 -20.91 -21.85
CA LEU A 51 9.36 -21.11 -21.52
C LEU A 51 9.77 -22.57 -21.33
N ALA A 52 8.86 -23.54 -21.53
CA ALA A 52 9.10 -24.97 -21.26
C ALA A 52 10.24 -25.61 -22.09
N GLY A 53 10.72 -24.94 -23.15
CA GLY A 53 11.88 -25.37 -23.95
C GLY A 53 13.15 -24.54 -23.74
N SER A 54 13.09 -23.51 -22.89
CA SER A 54 14.25 -22.67 -22.55
C SER A 54 15.05 -23.29 -21.40
N SER A 55 16.28 -22.81 -21.17
CA SER A 55 17.06 -23.16 -19.98
C SER A 55 16.56 -22.47 -18.71
N VAL A 56 15.57 -21.56 -18.82
CA VAL A 56 15.08 -20.74 -17.72
C VAL A 56 14.04 -21.51 -16.92
N GLU A 57 14.30 -21.73 -15.63
CA GLU A 57 13.33 -22.29 -14.71
C GLU A 57 12.35 -21.21 -14.23
N VAL A 58 11.05 -21.41 -14.47
CA VAL A 58 10.01 -20.49 -13.99
C VAL A 58 9.51 -20.92 -12.62
N LEU A 59 9.76 -20.08 -11.62
CA LEU A 59 9.34 -20.30 -10.24
C LEU A 59 8.12 -19.43 -9.92
N ASN A 60 6.97 -20.06 -9.71
CA ASN A 60 5.76 -19.38 -9.28
C ASN A 60 5.74 -19.28 -7.75
N GLY A 61 5.83 -18.07 -7.22
CA GLY A 61 5.66 -17.82 -5.80
C GLY A 61 4.18 -17.68 -5.43
N GLU A 62 3.84 -17.93 -4.17
CA GLU A 62 2.49 -17.69 -3.68
C GLU A 62 2.12 -16.20 -3.81
N ALA A 63 0.91 -15.95 -4.29
CA ALA A 63 0.36 -14.60 -4.24
C ALA A 63 0.09 -14.21 -2.79
N LEU A 64 0.52 -13.01 -2.40
CA LEU A 64 0.14 -12.44 -1.11
C LEU A 64 -1.37 -12.16 -1.15
N ALA A 65 -2.14 -12.92 -0.35
CA ALA A 65 -3.54 -12.63 -0.14
C ALA A 65 -3.68 -11.38 0.74
N ALA A 66 -3.87 -10.23 0.12
CA ALA A 66 -4.20 -9.00 0.83
C ALA A 66 -5.70 -8.99 1.17
N PRO A 67 -6.10 -8.67 2.42
CA PRO A 67 -7.49 -8.50 2.76
C PRO A 67 -8.08 -7.35 1.92
N CYS A 68 -9.20 -7.61 1.25
CA CYS A 68 -9.93 -6.64 0.47
C CYS A 68 -11.31 -6.43 1.08
N MET A 69 -11.76 -5.18 1.14
CA MET A 69 -13.11 -4.84 1.55
C MET A 69 -13.71 -3.80 0.60
N ARG A 70 -15.01 -3.92 0.34
CA ARG A 70 -15.76 -2.84 -0.32
C ARG A 70 -16.01 -1.76 0.72
N LEU A 71 -15.65 -0.53 0.38
CA LEU A 71 -15.97 0.62 1.22
C LEU A 71 -17.49 0.91 1.10
N PRO A 72 -18.24 0.91 2.21
CA PRO A 72 -19.66 1.27 2.19
C PRO A 72 -19.84 2.77 1.93
N GLY A 73 -21.08 3.19 1.64
CA GLY A 73 -21.38 4.57 1.29
C GLY A 73 -21.23 5.55 2.45
N SER A 74 -21.18 5.05 3.69
CA SER A 74 -20.95 5.87 4.89
C SER A 74 -20.26 5.11 6.01
N TRP A 75 -19.69 5.86 6.95
CA TRP A 75 -19.11 5.30 8.17
C TRP A 75 -20.16 4.59 9.05
N ASP A 76 -21.36 5.15 9.16
CA ASP A 76 -22.43 4.52 9.94
C ASP A 76 -22.89 3.20 9.32
N GLU A 77 -22.96 3.13 8.00
CA GLU A 77 -23.26 1.89 7.28
C GLU A 77 -22.19 0.82 7.56
N HIS A 78 -20.90 1.19 7.51
CA HIS A 78 -19.80 0.29 7.88
C HIS A 78 -19.97 -0.30 9.29
N LEU A 79 -20.20 0.58 10.27
CA LEU A 79 -20.35 0.17 11.66
C LEU A 79 -21.51 -0.82 11.81
N GLN A 80 -22.66 -0.54 11.19
CA GLN A 80 -23.88 -1.34 11.34
C GLN A 80 -23.78 -2.70 10.65
N GLN A 81 -23.23 -2.75 9.43
CA GLN A 81 -23.24 -3.95 8.60
C GLN A 81 -22.04 -4.87 8.84
N SER A 82 -20.86 -4.32 9.15
CA SER A 82 -19.60 -5.08 9.18
C SER A 82 -19.11 -5.41 10.60
N MET A 83 -19.70 -4.82 11.64
CA MET A 83 -19.18 -4.94 13.01
C MET A 83 -20.23 -5.45 13.99
N SER A 84 -19.81 -6.28 14.95
CA SER A 84 -20.66 -6.68 16.08
C SER A 84 -20.96 -5.50 17.02
N SER A 85 -22.01 -5.61 17.85
CA SER A 85 -22.37 -4.58 18.84
C SER A 85 -21.19 -4.21 19.76
N LYS A 86 -20.41 -5.20 20.18
CA LYS A 86 -19.20 -4.99 20.98
C LYS A 86 -18.13 -4.22 20.19
N SER A 87 -17.83 -4.63 18.97
CA SER A 87 -16.80 -3.98 18.15
C SER A 87 -17.17 -2.53 17.82
N ARG A 88 -18.46 -2.25 17.53
CA ARG A 88 -18.96 -0.88 17.36
C ARG A 88 -18.75 -0.03 18.61
N TYR A 89 -19.03 -0.58 19.79
CA TYR A 89 -18.80 0.12 21.05
C TYR A 89 -17.31 0.42 21.27
N ASP A 90 -16.45 -0.57 21.03
CA ASP A 90 -15.00 -0.46 21.22
C ASP A 90 -14.40 0.59 20.26
N VAL A 91 -14.76 0.57 18.98
CA VAL A 91 -14.33 1.58 17.99
C VAL A 91 -14.82 2.97 18.39
N ARG A 92 -16.11 3.15 18.68
CA ARG A 92 -16.64 4.46 19.11
C ARG A 92 -15.98 4.97 20.39
N ARG A 93 -15.61 4.07 21.31
CA ARG A 93 -14.87 4.41 22.52
C ARG A 93 -13.43 4.86 22.20
N ALA A 94 -12.74 4.16 21.30
CA ALA A 94 -11.40 4.53 20.84
C ALA A 94 -11.41 5.92 20.19
N PHE A 95 -12.32 6.17 19.25
CA PHE A 95 -12.51 7.49 18.63
C PHE A 95 -12.65 8.61 19.68
N ARG A 96 -13.58 8.45 20.64
CA ARG A 96 -13.74 9.44 21.72
C ARG A 96 -12.50 9.61 22.60
N ASN A 97 -11.71 8.56 22.79
CA ASN A 97 -10.48 8.66 23.59
C ASN A 97 -9.38 9.44 22.85
N VAL A 98 -9.32 9.30 21.53
CA VAL A 98 -8.41 10.05 20.67
C VAL A 98 -8.83 11.52 20.61
N GLU A 99 -10.11 11.81 20.41
CA GLU A 99 -10.67 13.18 20.39
C GLU A 99 -10.53 13.93 21.72
N ARG A 100 -10.34 13.22 22.84
CA ARG A 100 -10.05 13.82 24.16
C ARG A 100 -8.61 14.30 24.31
N ALA A 101 -7.75 14.08 23.31
CA ALA A 101 -6.43 14.70 23.29
C ALA A 101 -6.59 16.23 23.36
N ALA A 102 -5.70 16.90 24.11
CA ALA A 102 -5.85 18.32 24.42
C ALA A 102 -5.94 19.17 23.14
N ASP A 103 -5.12 18.82 22.15
CA ASP A 103 -5.05 19.48 20.85
C ASP A 103 -5.14 18.43 19.73
N PHE A 104 -6.23 17.66 19.71
CA PHE A 104 -6.49 16.68 18.66
C PHE A 104 -6.58 17.35 17.28
N ARG A 105 -5.79 16.86 16.32
CA ARG A 105 -5.90 17.26 14.91
C ARG A 105 -5.82 16.04 14.00
N LEU A 106 -6.76 15.92 13.07
CA LEU A 106 -6.63 15.03 11.92
C LEU A 106 -6.34 15.92 10.70
N THR A 107 -5.18 15.76 10.09
CA THR A 107 -4.76 16.63 8.99
C THR A 107 -4.51 15.84 7.71
N GLU A 108 -4.60 16.58 6.61
CA GLU A 108 -4.17 16.16 5.29
C GLU A 108 -3.06 17.06 4.78
N PRO A 109 -2.07 16.53 4.05
CA PRO A 109 -1.00 17.36 3.55
C PRO A 109 -1.50 18.31 2.46
N SER A 110 -1.04 19.54 2.54
CA SER A 110 -0.96 20.50 1.45
C SER A 110 0.44 20.52 0.86
N ARG A 111 0.66 21.31 -0.21
CA ARG A 111 2.01 21.51 -0.76
C ARG A 111 2.95 22.19 0.24
N ALA A 112 2.43 22.99 1.17
CA ALA A 112 3.24 23.77 2.11
C ALA A 112 3.78 22.95 3.29
N ASP A 113 3.09 21.88 3.67
CA ASP A 113 3.36 21.06 4.87
C ASP A 113 3.52 19.57 4.54
N LEU A 114 3.66 19.21 3.27
CA LEU A 114 3.90 17.83 2.83
C LEU A 114 5.12 17.22 3.52
N ASP A 115 6.23 17.94 3.64
CA ASP A 115 7.43 17.41 4.28
C ASP A 115 7.20 17.07 5.75
N GLU A 116 6.44 17.90 6.48
CA GLU A 116 6.07 17.62 7.88
C GLU A 116 5.24 16.33 7.98
N HIS A 117 4.29 16.14 7.07
CA HIS A 117 3.46 14.93 7.05
C HIS A 117 4.27 13.68 6.69
N LEU A 118 5.20 13.78 5.75
CA LEU A 118 6.10 12.68 5.39
C LEU A 118 7.08 12.36 6.53
N ASP A 119 7.58 13.37 7.22
CA ASP A 119 8.44 13.21 8.40
C ASP A 119 7.68 12.48 9.51
N ALA A 120 6.44 12.89 9.80
CA ALA A 120 5.58 12.22 10.76
C ALA A 120 5.33 10.75 10.38
N LEU A 121 4.92 10.49 9.13
CA LEU A 121 4.68 9.15 8.61
C LEU A 121 5.90 8.23 8.80
N LEU A 122 7.06 8.68 8.32
CA LEU A 122 8.28 7.88 8.29
C LEU A 122 8.90 7.74 9.69
N SER A 123 8.78 8.75 10.55
CA SER A 123 9.23 8.68 11.94
C SER A 123 8.40 7.68 12.74
N VAL A 124 7.07 7.75 12.66
CA VAL A 124 6.18 6.82 13.39
C VAL A 124 6.32 5.40 12.87
N TRP A 125 6.38 5.22 11.54
CA TRP A 125 6.61 3.91 10.92
C TRP A 125 7.98 3.34 11.29
N GLY A 126 9.04 4.14 11.21
CA GLY A 126 10.40 3.74 11.59
C GLY A 126 10.51 3.37 13.08
N ALA A 127 9.86 4.10 13.98
CA ALA A 127 9.84 3.73 15.39
C ALA A 127 9.20 2.35 15.64
N HIS A 128 8.28 1.92 14.77
CA HIS A 128 7.58 0.64 14.90
C HIS A 128 8.39 -0.56 14.42
N TRP A 129 9.20 -0.38 13.37
CA TRP A 129 9.97 -1.45 12.72
C TRP A 129 11.49 -1.39 13.02
N GLY A 130 11.93 -0.47 13.88
CA GLY A 130 13.34 -0.17 14.13
C GLY A 130 13.88 0.85 13.13
N LYS A 131 15.07 1.44 13.38
CA LYS A 131 15.71 2.34 12.40
C LYS A 131 15.84 1.60 11.06
N GLY A 132 14.88 1.81 10.18
CA GLY A 132 14.89 1.27 8.83
C GLY A 132 16.15 1.74 8.13
N ASN A 133 16.62 0.94 7.18
CA ASN A 133 17.67 1.36 6.26
C ASN A 133 17.33 2.78 5.76
N GLU A 134 18.20 3.77 6.00
CA GLU A 134 18.00 5.17 5.59
C GLU A 134 17.63 5.27 4.11
N GLN A 135 18.15 4.35 3.30
CA GLN A 135 17.84 4.23 1.88
C GLN A 135 16.37 3.86 1.62
N ALA A 136 15.76 3.00 2.44
CA ALA A 136 14.34 2.66 2.32
C ALA A 136 13.46 3.88 2.65
N THR A 137 13.79 4.59 3.73
CA THR A 137 13.10 5.83 4.12
C THR A 137 13.19 6.91 3.02
N ALA A 138 14.37 7.08 2.42
CA ALA A 138 14.56 8.00 1.30
C ALA A 138 13.74 7.60 0.06
N THR A 139 13.68 6.29 -0.23
CA THR A 139 12.88 5.75 -1.33
C THR A 139 11.39 6.02 -1.11
N TYR A 140 10.86 5.72 0.08
CA TYR A 140 9.47 6.01 0.40
C TYR A 140 9.14 7.49 0.34
N ARG A 141 10.01 8.36 0.86
CA ARG A 141 9.82 9.82 0.73
C ARG A 141 9.69 10.24 -0.73
N HIS A 142 10.55 9.72 -1.60
CA HIS A 142 10.50 10.03 -3.02
C HIS A 142 9.18 9.57 -3.66
N VAL A 143 8.79 8.31 -3.41
CA VAL A 143 7.55 7.74 -3.94
C VAL A 143 6.33 8.53 -3.48
N PHE A 144 6.18 8.78 -2.17
CA PHE A 144 5.02 9.50 -1.66
C PHE A 144 4.97 10.95 -2.16
N ARG A 145 6.09 11.64 -2.29
CA ARG A 145 6.12 12.98 -2.87
C ARG A 145 5.64 12.99 -4.32
N ARG A 146 6.11 12.04 -5.14
CA ARG A 146 5.62 11.89 -6.53
C ARG A 146 4.13 11.59 -6.56
N SER A 147 3.66 10.65 -5.74
CA SER A 147 2.24 10.33 -5.66
C SER A 147 1.38 11.49 -5.17
N PHE A 148 1.91 12.36 -4.30
CA PHE A 148 1.25 13.60 -3.90
C PHE A 148 1.12 14.58 -5.08
N ASP A 149 2.21 14.79 -5.82
CA ASP A 149 2.21 15.66 -7.01
C ASP A 149 1.21 15.15 -8.07
N ASP A 150 1.06 13.83 -8.20
CA ASP A 150 0.14 13.19 -9.15
C ASP A 150 -1.29 13.03 -8.59
N SER A 151 -1.60 13.55 -7.40
CA SER A 151 -2.92 13.39 -6.73
C SER A 151 -3.37 11.93 -6.53
N THR A 152 -2.40 11.02 -6.38
CA THR A 152 -2.62 9.59 -6.12
C THR A 152 -2.28 9.19 -4.68
N LEU A 153 -1.75 10.10 -3.86
CA LEU A 153 -1.48 9.86 -2.44
C LEU A 153 -2.68 10.27 -1.56
N TRP A 154 -3.16 9.33 -0.75
CA TRP A 154 -4.03 9.61 0.39
C TRP A 154 -3.23 9.45 1.69
N LEU A 155 -2.87 10.58 2.29
CA LEU A 155 -2.10 10.65 3.53
C LEU A 155 -2.92 11.36 4.62
N ARG A 156 -2.96 10.75 5.79
CA ARG A 156 -3.61 11.29 6.99
C ARG A 156 -2.69 11.11 8.19
N VAL A 157 -2.64 12.14 9.03
CA VAL A 157 -1.92 12.10 10.31
C VAL A 157 -2.87 12.55 11.41
N VAL A 158 -2.90 11.76 12.48
CA VAL A 158 -3.55 12.11 13.75
C VAL A 158 -2.50 12.67 14.70
N TRP A 159 -2.75 13.85 15.25
CA TRP A 159 -1.84 14.56 16.14
C TRP A 159 -2.44 14.75 17.53
N ASP A 160 -1.58 14.72 18.55
CA ASP A 160 -1.81 15.34 19.86
C ASP A 160 -0.88 16.56 19.94
N ALA A 161 -1.43 17.76 19.81
CA ALA A 161 -0.67 18.99 19.60
C ALA A 161 0.27 18.87 18.39
N SER A 162 1.59 18.86 18.58
CA SER A 162 2.61 18.70 17.54
C SER A 162 3.16 17.27 17.42
N GLU A 163 2.68 16.33 18.24
CA GLU A 163 3.20 14.96 18.25
C GLU A 163 2.29 14.02 17.44
N PRO A 164 2.82 13.30 16.44
CA PRO A 164 2.02 12.38 15.65
C PRO A 164 1.67 11.14 16.48
N MET A 165 0.37 10.89 16.61
CA MET A 165 -0.21 9.73 17.30
C MET A 165 -0.33 8.53 16.38
N ALA A 166 -0.86 8.74 15.17
CA ALA A 166 -1.07 7.70 14.17
C ALA A 166 -0.96 8.27 12.76
N VAL A 167 -0.52 7.43 11.84
CA VAL A 167 -0.22 7.81 10.46
C VAL A 167 -0.77 6.76 9.51
N LEU A 168 -1.28 7.20 8.37
CA LEU A 168 -1.74 6.33 7.30
C LEU A 168 -1.39 6.93 5.94
N ALA A 169 -0.71 6.16 5.11
CA ALA A 169 -0.47 6.45 3.70
C ALA A 169 -1.04 5.33 2.83
N ALA A 170 -1.80 5.73 1.81
CA ALA A 170 -2.39 4.84 0.83
C ALA A 170 -2.31 5.44 -0.58
N PHE A 171 -2.29 4.59 -1.59
CA PHE A 171 -2.39 5.03 -2.99
C PHE A 171 -3.82 4.91 -3.48
N VAL A 172 -4.28 5.88 -4.27
CA VAL A 172 -5.62 5.93 -4.84
C VAL A 172 -5.55 5.74 -6.34
N ASP A 173 -6.14 4.64 -6.82
CA ASP A 173 -6.39 4.43 -8.24
C ASP A 173 -7.82 4.93 -8.54
N GLN A 174 -7.90 6.15 -9.10
CA GLN A 174 -9.17 6.79 -9.44
C GLN A 174 -9.93 6.05 -10.54
N GLY A 175 -9.20 5.42 -11.48
CA GLY A 175 -9.80 4.68 -12.59
C GLY A 175 -10.48 3.41 -12.11
N LYS A 176 -9.84 2.68 -11.19
CA LYS A 176 -10.39 1.45 -10.59
C LYS A 176 -11.27 1.72 -9.37
N ARG A 177 -11.23 2.93 -8.81
CA ARG A 177 -11.86 3.30 -7.53
C ARG A 177 -11.39 2.41 -6.38
N ILE A 178 -10.07 2.19 -6.31
CA ILE A 178 -9.43 1.34 -5.29
C ILE A 178 -8.47 2.19 -4.46
N LEU A 179 -8.43 1.93 -3.16
CA LEU A 179 -7.46 2.48 -2.23
C LEU A 179 -6.54 1.34 -1.75
N TYR A 180 -5.24 1.49 -2.01
CA TYR A 180 -4.20 0.55 -1.62
C TYR A 180 -3.52 1.06 -0.36
N GLN A 181 -3.88 0.48 0.80
CA GLN A 181 -3.22 0.82 2.07
C GLN A 181 -1.77 0.35 2.01
N HIS A 182 -0.83 1.29 2.20
CA HIS A 182 0.59 1.00 2.07
C HIS A 182 1.33 1.07 3.42
N ILE A 183 1.23 2.20 4.13
CA ILE A 183 1.76 2.34 5.49
C ILE A 183 0.64 2.69 6.45
N MET A 184 0.60 1.99 7.57
CA MET A 184 -0.22 2.34 8.73
C MET A 184 0.61 2.06 9.98
N ALA A 185 0.73 3.06 10.86
CA ALA A 185 1.49 2.92 12.08
C ALA A 185 0.95 3.87 13.15
N PHE A 186 1.22 3.54 14.41
CA PHE A 186 0.92 4.42 15.54
C PHE A 186 2.11 4.54 16.47
N ASN A 187 2.20 5.69 17.12
CA ASN A 187 3.21 5.97 18.12
C ASN A 187 2.81 5.27 19.43
N ARG A 188 3.67 4.33 19.87
CA ARG A 188 3.42 3.48 21.04
C ARG A 188 3.23 4.25 22.34
N LYS A 189 3.69 5.50 22.44
CA LYS A 189 3.39 6.42 23.55
C LYS A 189 1.89 6.56 23.79
N PHE A 190 1.09 6.48 22.72
CA PHE A 190 -0.36 6.64 22.75
C PHE A 190 -1.13 5.32 22.79
N ASN A 191 -0.49 4.17 23.01
CA ASN A 191 -1.14 2.85 22.96
C ASN A 191 -2.41 2.75 23.84
N LYS A 192 -2.44 3.42 24.99
CA LYS A 192 -3.63 3.45 25.89
C LYS A 192 -4.86 4.13 25.28
N ARG A 193 -4.68 4.90 24.20
CA ARG A 193 -5.77 5.58 23.49
C ARG A 193 -6.32 4.77 22.32
N SER A 194 -5.63 3.70 21.91
CA SER A 194 -5.93 2.91 20.70
C SER A 194 -6.14 3.79 19.46
N PRO A 195 -5.12 4.60 19.10
CA PRO A 195 -5.19 5.53 17.98
C PRO A 195 -5.19 4.83 16.61
#